data_AF-A0A523H629-F1
#
_entry.id   AF-A0A523H629-F1
#
_cell.length_a   1.000
_cell.length_b   1.000
_cell.length_c   1.000
_cell.angle_alpha   90.00
_cell.angle_beta   90.00
_cell.angle_gamma   90.00
#
_symmetry.space_group_name_H-M   'P 1'
#
loop_
_entity.id
_entity.type
_entity.pdbx_description
1 polymer ?
#
loop_
_entity_poly.entity_id
_entity_poly.type
_entity_poly.pdbx_seq_one_letter_code
_entity_poly.pdbx_strand_id
1 'polypeptide(L)'
;MKNIMIVSAIALYLASSTVFADASYGENGSSVGKPGDPNNVSRSIVLQMTFNRFKPSKINVKRGETIRFILKNISKKKHEMMIGTIDFACPRYGHFKGMRGEIKVAAK
;
A
#
# COMPACT_ATOMS: atom_id res chain seq x y z
N MET A 1 27.02 -49.35 -7.52
CA MET A 1 25.62 -49.07 -7.12
C MET A 1 25.60 -48.32 -5.79
N LYS A 2 25.92 -47.01 -5.76
CA LYS A 2 25.89 -46.23 -4.51
C LYS A 2 25.63 -44.73 -4.71
N ASN A 3 25.07 -44.36 -5.87
CA ASN A 3 24.94 -42.96 -6.30
C ASN A 3 23.50 -42.62 -6.75
N ILE A 4 22.54 -43.53 -6.56
CA ILE A 4 21.17 -43.43 -7.12
C ILE A 4 20.16 -42.85 -6.10
N MET A 5 20.57 -42.51 -4.88
CA MET A 5 19.64 -42.05 -3.82
C MET A 5 19.65 -40.53 -3.54
N ILE A 6 20.42 -39.72 -4.28
CA ILE A 6 20.51 -38.26 -4.01
C ILE A 6 19.60 -37.42 -4.94
N VAL A 7 19.04 -38.01 -6.00
CA VAL A 7 18.28 -37.26 -7.01
C VAL A 7 16.84 -36.92 -6.57
N SER A 8 16.32 -37.53 -5.50
CA SER A 8 14.93 -37.33 -5.08
C SER A 8 14.67 -36.08 -4.21
N ALA A 9 15.70 -35.49 -3.59
CA ALA A 9 15.49 -34.42 -2.60
C ALA A 9 15.37 -32.99 -3.16
N ILE A 10 15.57 -32.78 -4.46
CA ILE A 10 15.64 -31.43 -5.06
C ILE A 10 14.32 -31.02 -5.74
N ALA A 11 13.41 -31.95 -6.00
CA ALA A 11 12.15 -31.67 -6.69
C ALA A 11 11.10 -30.92 -5.84
N LEU A 12 11.31 -30.76 -4.53
CA LEU A 12 10.34 -30.16 -3.61
C LEU A 12 10.60 -28.68 -3.25
N TYR A 13 11.43 -27.95 -4.02
CA TYR A 13 11.69 -26.52 -3.75
C TYR A 13 10.83 -25.54 -4.57
N LEU A 14 9.92 -26.02 -5.43
CA LEU A 14 9.15 -25.17 -6.35
C LEU A 14 7.75 -24.77 -5.86
N ALA A 15 7.37 -25.11 -4.63
CA ALA A 15 6.14 -24.59 -4.03
C ALA A 15 6.39 -23.21 -3.37
N SER A 16 6.76 -22.20 -4.17
CA SER A 16 6.69 -20.82 -3.70
C SER A 16 5.22 -20.43 -3.58
N SER A 17 4.72 -20.37 -2.36
CA SER A 17 3.38 -19.88 -2.05
C SER A 17 3.26 -18.42 -2.53
N THR A 18 2.28 -18.17 -3.39
CA THR A 18 1.87 -16.81 -3.75
C THR A 18 1.20 -16.18 -2.53
N VAL A 19 1.91 -15.28 -1.85
CA VAL A 19 1.32 -14.46 -0.80
C VAL A 19 0.54 -13.34 -1.48
N PHE A 20 -0.78 -13.47 -1.56
CA PHE A 20 -1.67 -12.36 -1.89
C PHE A 20 -1.91 -11.54 -0.62
N ALA A 21 -1.68 -10.23 -0.69
CA ALA A 21 -2.16 -9.31 0.33
C ALA A 21 -3.68 -9.20 0.18
N ASP A 22 -4.43 -9.69 1.16
CA ASP A 22 -5.88 -9.50 1.22
C ASP A 22 -6.15 -8.02 1.58
N ALA A 23 -6.85 -7.31 0.70
CA ALA A 23 -7.29 -5.95 0.95
C ALA A 23 -8.61 -5.99 1.73
N SER A 24 -8.59 -6.59 2.92
CA SER A 24 -9.73 -6.59 3.84
C SER A 24 -9.83 -5.22 4.52
N TYR A 25 -10.35 -4.24 3.79
CA TYR A 25 -10.84 -2.98 4.35
C TYR A 25 -12.36 -2.98 4.14
N GLY A 26 -13.10 -2.88 5.25
CA GLY A 26 -14.52 -3.20 5.35
C GLY A 26 -15.43 -2.63 4.26
N GLU A 27 -16.54 -3.32 4.04
CA GLU A 27 -17.65 -3.09 3.08
C GLU A 27 -18.31 -1.69 3.11
N ASN A 28 -17.76 -0.72 3.83
CA ASN A 28 -18.20 0.67 3.76
C ASN A 28 -17.39 1.36 2.65
N GLY A 29 -17.99 1.47 1.47
CA GLY A 29 -17.39 2.11 0.30
C GLY A 29 -16.58 3.35 0.67
N SER A 30 -15.25 3.26 0.53
CA SER A 30 -14.36 4.36 0.88
C SER A 30 -14.73 5.58 0.07
N SER A 31 -15.05 6.68 0.76
CA SER A 31 -15.39 7.99 0.19
C SER A 31 -14.28 8.62 -0.68
N VAL A 32 -13.15 7.94 -0.86
CA VAL A 32 -11.92 8.41 -1.53
C VAL A 32 -11.65 7.70 -2.86
N GLY A 33 -12.36 6.61 -3.19
CA GLY A 33 -12.18 5.90 -4.46
C GLY A 33 -12.47 4.39 -4.37
N LYS A 34 -11.98 3.63 -5.36
CA LYS A 34 -12.07 2.17 -5.41
C LYS A 34 -10.70 1.54 -5.73
N PRO A 35 -10.44 0.28 -5.36
CA PRO A 35 -9.27 -0.45 -5.82
C PRO A 35 -9.15 -0.39 -7.35
N GLY A 36 -7.94 -0.11 -7.85
CA GLY A 36 -7.65 -0.05 -9.29
C GLY A 36 -7.17 -1.39 -9.85
N ASP A 37 -7.23 -1.55 -11.17
CA ASP A 37 -6.67 -2.72 -11.87
C ASP A 37 -5.13 -2.64 -11.90
N PRO A 38 -4.40 -3.63 -11.34
CA PRO A 38 -2.95 -3.66 -11.39
C PRO A 38 -2.34 -3.63 -12.80
N ASN A 39 -3.08 -4.08 -13.82
CA ASN A 39 -2.66 -4.09 -15.23
C ASN A 39 -2.94 -2.75 -15.94
N ASN A 40 -3.73 -1.87 -15.33
CA ASN A 40 -4.10 -0.58 -15.90
C ASN A 40 -3.75 0.58 -14.94
N VAL A 41 -2.46 0.81 -14.77
CA VAL A 41 -1.90 1.85 -13.89
C VAL A 41 -1.57 3.10 -14.71
N SER A 42 -2.12 4.24 -14.32
CA SER A 42 -1.82 5.54 -14.95
C SER A 42 -0.41 6.01 -14.61
N ARG A 43 0.03 5.86 -13.34
CA ARG A 43 1.41 6.11 -12.90
C ARG A 43 1.67 5.54 -11.51
N SER A 44 2.96 5.39 -11.20
CA SER A 44 3.44 4.98 -9.87
C SER A 44 3.96 6.16 -9.08
N ILE A 45 3.70 6.18 -7.77
CA ILE A 45 4.21 7.20 -6.85
C ILE A 45 4.97 6.50 -5.73
N VAL A 46 6.25 6.81 -5.59
CA VAL A 46 7.07 6.34 -4.47
C VAL A 46 6.77 7.21 -3.25
N LEU A 47 6.28 6.58 -2.19
CA LEU A 47 5.96 7.23 -0.93
C LEU A 47 6.96 6.78 0.14
N GLN A 48 7.82 7.70 0.56
CA GLN A 48 8.78 7.44 1.63
C GLN A 48 8.11 7.61 3.00
N MET A 49 8.21 6.59 3.83
CA MET A 49 7.66 6.57 5.19
C MET A 49 8.81 6.87 6.16
N THR A 50 8.81 8.07 6.73
CA THR A 50 9.76 8.50 7.77
C THR A 50 9.22 8.15 9.15
N PHE A 51 9.77 8.70 10.24
CA PHE A 51 9.30 8.37 11.60
C PHE A 51 7.81 8.68 11.86
N ASN A 52 7.27 9.76 11.31
CA ASN A 52 5.86 10.16 11.53
C ASN A 52 5.23 10.90 10.34
N ARG A 53 5.86 10.83 9.15
CA ARG A 53 5.44 11.57 7.95
C ARG A 53 5.68 10.77 6.69
N PHE A 54 4.87 11.04 5.68
CA PHE A 54 5.08 10.60 4.31
C PHE A 54 5.75 11.68 3.47
N LYS A 55 6.60 11.27 2.52
CA LYS A 55 7.14 12.14 1.46
C LYS A 55 6.85 11.52 0.08
N PRO A 56 6.22 12.25 -0.85
CA PRO A 56 5.69 13.61 -0.70
C PRO A 56 4.51 13.67 0.29
N SER A 57 4.30 14.84 0.91
CA SER A 57 3.17 15.07 1.82
C SER A 57 1.90 15.51 1.10
N LYS A 58 2.00 15.82 -0.20
CA LYS A 58 0.87 16.21 -1.04
C LYS A 58 0.96 15.54 -2.40
N ILE A 59 -0.15 14.99 -2.86
CA ILE A 59 -0.26 14.30 -4.14
C ILE A 59 -1.48 14.86 -4.87
N ASN A 60 -1.30 15.37 -6.08
CA ASN A 60 -2.40 15.80 -6.92
C ASN A 60 -2.72 14.70 -7.94
N VAL A 61 -3.96 14.23 -7.93
CA VAL A 61 -4.48 13.21 -8.85
C VAL A 61 -5.61 13.77 -9.70
N LYS A 62 -5.84 13.19 -10.87
CA LYS A 62 -7.00 13.51 -11.71
C LYS A 62 -8.10 12.47 -11.49
N ARG A 63 -9.36 12.89 -11.66
CA ARG A 63 -10.49 11.96 -11.63
C ARG A 63 -10.31 10.88 -12.70
N GLY A 64 -10.41 9.62 -12.29
CA GLY A 64 -10.24 8.46 -13.17
C GLY A 64 -8.80 7.94 -13.28
N GLU A 65 -7.82 8.54 -12.59
CA GLU A 65 -6.46 7.96 -12.53
C GLU A 65 -6.43 6.71 -11.64
N THR A 66 -5.72 5.67 -12.12
CA THR A 66 -5.29 4.53 -11.31
C THR A 66 -3.85 4.77 -10.87
N ILE A 67 -3.65 5.01 -9.57
CA ILE A 67 -2.33 5.26 -9.00
C ILE A 67 -1.80 4.02 -8.29
N ARG A 68 -0.57 3.61 -8.60
CA ARG A 68 0.16 2.59 -7.84
C ARG A 68 1.05 3.27 -6.81
N PHE A 69 0.75 3.11 -5.52
CA PHE A 69 1.63 3.58 -4.45
C PHE A 69 2.73 2.56 -4.17
N ILE A 70 3.99 3.00 -4.21
CA ILE A 70 5.16 2.19 -3.85
C ILE A 70 5.66 2.69 -2.50
N LEU A 71 5.41 1.92 -1.45
CA LEU A 71 5.79 2.29 -0.09
C LEU A 71 7.25 1.96 0.18
N LYS A 72 8.05 2.96 0.57
CA LYS A 72 9.44 2.79 1.00
C LYS A 72 9.58 3.24 2.45
N ASN A 73 9.63 2.30 3.38
CA ASN A 73 9.93 2.61 4.77
C ASN A 73 11.43 2.92 4.92
N ILE A 74 11.75 4.16 5.25
CA ILE A 74 13.13 4.63 5.47
C ILE A 74 13.42 4.87 6.96
N SER A 75 12.49 4.46 7.83
CA SER A 75 12.63 4.54 9.27
C SER A 75 12.79 3.15 9.90
N LYS A 76 13.12 3.09 11.19
CA LYS A 76 13.22 1.84 11.96
C LYS A 76 11.90 1.36 12.56
N LYS A 77 10.79 2.08 12.32
CA LYS A 77 9.47 1.75 12.89
C LYS A 77 8.61 1.09 11.82
N LYS A 78 7.72 0.17 12.22
CA LYS A 78 6.67 -0.34 11.34
C LYS A 78 5.69 0.79 11.06
N HIS A 79 5.24 0.88 9.81
CA HIS A 79 4.27 1.87 9.38
C HIS A 79 3.14 1.22 8.60
N GLU A 80 1.98 1.86 8.70
CA GLU A 80 0.80 1.54 7.93
C GLU A 80 0.38 2.77 7.15
N MET A 81 -0.18 2.58 5.95
CA MET A 81 -0.79 3.64 5.15
C MET A 81 -2.29 3.37 5.06
N MET A 82 -3.08 4.34 5.50
CA MET A 82 -4.53 4.35 5.31
C MET A 82 -4.90 5.51 4.39
N ILE A 83 -5.91 5.30 3.55
CA ILE A 83 -6.46 6.31 2.65
C ILE A 83 -7.90 6.57 3.09
N GLY A 84 -8.23 7.82 3.41
CA GLY A 84 -9.53 8.22 3.95
C GLY A 84 -9.81 9.70 3.73
N THR A 85 -11.06 10.13 3.92
CA THR A 85 -11.40 11.55 4.00
C THR A 85 -10.91 12.13 5.34
N ILE A 86 -10.71 13.44 5.39
CA ILE A 86 -10.22 14.13 6.59
C ILE A 86 -11.16 13.93 7.79
N ASP A 87 -12.46 13.68 7.56
CA ASP A 87 -13.42 13.35 8.62
C ASP A 87 -13.06 12.09 9.44
N PHE A 88 -12.27 11.18 8.86
CA PHE A 88 -11.79 9.98 9.55
C PHE A 88 -10.77 10.30 10.67
N ALA A 89 -10.21 11.52 10.69
CA ALA A 89 -9.40 12.04 11.80
C ALA A 89 -10.32 12.69 12.85
N CYS A 90 -10.99 11.87 13.67
CA CYS A 90 -11.82 12.36 14.76
C CYS A 90 -11.05 13.37 15.65
N PRO A 91 -11.61 14.57 15.95
CA PRO A 91 -10.94 15.61 16.74
C PRO A 91 -10.82 15.29 18.23
N ARG A 92 -11.08 14.04 18.65
CA ARG A 92 -10.85 13.61 20.04
C ARG A 92 -9.35 13.63 20.35
N TYR A 93 -9.02 14.19 21.51
CA TYR A 93 -7.66 14.23 22.04
C TYR A 93 -7.01 12.85 21.94
N GLY A 94 -5.99 12.71 21.07
CA GLY A 94 -5.25 11.48 20.85
C GLY A 94 -5.35 10.86 19.46
N HIS A 95 -6.31 11.24 18.60
CA HIS A 95 -6.38 10.71 17.23
C HIS A 95 -5.51 11.54 16.26
N PHE A 96 -4.41 10.94 15.81
CA PHE A 96 -3.57 11.33 14.66
C PHE A 96 -3.13 12.80 14.54
N LYS A 97 -2.90 13.49 15.67
CA LYS A 97 -2.33 14.86 15.67
C LYS A 97 -0.87 14.84 15.22
N GLY A 98 -0.61 14.88 13.91
CA GLY A 98 0.74 15.08 13.34
C GLY A 98 1.08 14.30 12.08
N MET A 99 0.29 13.28 11.70
CA MET A 99 0.47 12.53 10.46
C MET A 99 -0.39 13.18 9.36
N ARG A 100 0.21 14.05 8.55
CA ARG A 100 -0.51 14.80 7.51
C ARG A 100 0.08 14.52 6.13
N GLY A 101 -0.59 13.64 5.38
CA GLY A 101 -0.47 13.53 3.93
C GLY A 101 -1.81 13.94 3.30
N GLU A 102 -1.78 14.68 2.20
CA GLU A 102 -2.98 15.15 1.50
C GLU A 102 -2.99 14.61 0.06
N ILE A 103 -4.11 14.00 -0.35
CA ILE A 103 -4.36 13.64 -1.75
C ILE A 103 -5.45 14.58 -2.25
N LYS A 104 -5.12 15.45 -3.22
CA LYS A 104 -6.09 16.34 -3.86
C LYS A 104 -6.50 15.77 -5.21
N VAL A 105 -7.80 15.60 -5.41
CA VAL A 105 -8.36 15.27 -6.72
C VAL A 105 -8.68 16.58 -7.43
N ALA A 106 -8.07 16.81 -8.59
CA ALA A 106 -8.42 17.95 -9.42
C ALA A 106 -9.86 17.80 -9.93
N ALA A 107 -10.62 18.91 -9.89
CA ALA A 107 -11.89 18.98 -10.60
C ALA A 107 -11.64 18.87 -12.12
N LYS A 108 -12.59 18.24 -12.82
CA LYS A 108 -12.54 18.10 -14.27
C LYS A 108 -12.77 19.45 -14.94
#